data_AF-A0A536YYV5-F1
#
_entry.id   AF-A0A536YYV5-F1
#
_cell.length_a   1.000
_cell.length_b   1.000
_cell.length_c   1.000
_cell.angle_alpha   90.00
_cell.angle_beta   90.00
_cell.angle_gamma   90.00
#
_symmetry.space_group_name_H-M   'P 1'
#
loop_
_entity.id
_entity.type
_entity.pdbx_description
1 polymer ?
#
loop_
_entity_poly.entity_id
_entity_poly.type
_entity_poly.pdbx_seq_one_letter_code
_entity_poly.pdbx_strand_id
1 'polypeptide(L)'
;MTMRPLDALVLTSLAHGAEVALLVGGISAIVLVLKSILDFTRTGPEMAEEVLAHYRLYLAYSLGRLVLFAFLITAALAFVGILGYVIGLVLADAPYDAGAAVVLGIIAVFLLVARQFARTLLLSPGVIAASSLYSMTHFYPLWHLLTPGRLRALDRASVALAALWLVAGATMLARADAWVGLGALASIAAVYVVMVRWATRKPDPEAAPVRRRAHSSPNIVLIGSDTLRADRLFGAGYRRELTPNLARLAKRGTQFTDCYVPCARTAPSLITMLTGTWPHRHGVRDTFVTPEQTRLHVPTLPQILNQAGYRSGIVGDWAASDAEKFNFGFDHRDLPPDQWNIKFLLRQGPNCSPRTPSARRSCPKSIISAASL
;
A
#
# COMPACT_ATOMS: atom_id res chain seq x y z
N MET A 1 5.19 27.39 45.91
CA MET A 1 6.27 26.84 45.07
C MET A 1 6.16 27.51 43.71
N THR A 2 6.98 28.50 43.43
CA THR A 2 6.93 29.26 42.17
C THR A 2 7.50 28.40 41.05
N MET A 3 6.71 28.11 40.01
CA MET A 3 7.18 27.39 38.81
C MET A 3 8.40 28.09 38.21
N ARG A 4 9.40 27.31 37.77
CA ARG A 4 10.56 27.86 37.06
C ARG A 4 10.10 28.41 35.69
N PRO A 5 10.78 29.43 35.16
CA PRO A 5 10.40 30.03 33.87
C PRO A 5 10.38 29.01 32.72
N LEU A 6 11.33 28.06 32.69
CA LEU A 6 11.36 26.99 31.69
C LEU A 6 10.23 25.96 31.87
N ASP A 7 9.81 25.66 33.11
CA ASP A 7 8.65 24.79 33.35
C ASP A 7 7.38 25.43 32.78
N ALA A 8 7.21 26.74 33.03
CA ALA A 8 6.08 27.50 32.51
C ALA A 8 6.12 27.58 30.98
N LEU A 9 7.29 27.87 30.39
CA LEU A 9 7.48 27.90 28.94
C LEU A 9 7.10 26.57 28.28
N VAL A 10 7.59 25.44 28.80
CA VAL A 10 7.31 24.12 28.22
C VAL A 10 5.82 23.81 28.30
N LEU A 11 5.19 23.98 29.46
CA LEU A 11 3.77 23.62 29.63
C LEU A 11 2.84 24.52 28.81
N THR A 12 3.09 25.83 28.77
CA THR A 12 2.29 26.73 27.93
C THR A 12 2.52 26.43 26.45
N SER A 13 3.76 26.21 26.03
CA SER A 13 4.07 25.92 24.62
C SER A 13 3.48 24.59 24.16
N LEU A 14 3.43 23.57 25.03
CA LEU A 14 2.75 22.30 24.74
C LEU A 14 1.24 22.46 24.63
N ALA A 15 0.62 23.28 25.48
CA ALA A 15 -0.82 23.55 25.42
C ALA A 15 -1.21 24.28 24.13
N HIS A 16 -0.55 25.40 23.83
CA HIS A 16 -0.76 26.12 22.56
C HIS A 16 -0.40 25.25 21.35
N GLY A 17 0.65 24.43 21.48
CA GLY A 17 1.03 23.46 20.48
C GLY A 17 -0.06 22.43 20.19
N ALA A 18 -0.77 21.94 21.21
CA ALA A 18 -1.89 21.03 21.02
C ALA A 18 -3.04 21.68 20.23
N GLU A 19 -3.36 22.95 20.53
CA GLU A 19 -4.36 23.72 19.78
C GLU A 19 -3.95 23.88 18.31
N VAL A 20 -2.68 24.20 18.05
CA VAL A 20 -2.12 24.30 16.70
C VAL A 20 -2.20 22.97 15.95
N ALA A 21 -1.89 21.85 16.61
CA ALA A 21 -1.99 20.52 16.00
C ALA A 21 -3.44 20.20 15.58
N LEU A 22 -4.42 20.53 16.43
CA LEU A 22 -5.84 20.36 16.10
C LEU A 22 -6.25 21.27 14.94
N LEU A 23 -5.76 22.51 14.88
CA LEU A 23 -6.00 23.41 13.76
C LEU A 23 -5.45 22.85 12.44
N VAL A 24 -4.19 22.40 12.42
CA VAL A 24 -3.56 21.75 11.26
C VAL A 24 -4.36 20.52 10.82
N GLY A 25 -4.85 19.75 11.80
CA GLY A 25 -5.70 18.59 11.53
C GLY A 25 -7.04 18.97 10.90
N GLY A 26 -7.68 20.02 11.42
CA GLY A 26 -8.94 20.55 10.89
C GLY A 26 -8.81 21.04 9.45
N ILE A 27 -7.79 21.85 9.17
CA ILE A 27 -7.50 22.36 7.83
C ILE A 27 -7.25 21.18 6.87
N SER A 28 -6.44 20.20 7.27
CA SER A 28 -6.13 19.03 6.45
C SER A 28 -7.38 18.22 6.12
N ALA A 29 -8.26 18.00 7.11
CA ALA A 29 -9.52 17.30 6.90
C ALA A 29 -10.45 18.04 5.93
N ILE A 30 -10.57 19.37 6.07
CA ILE A 30 -11.37 20.21 5.17
C ILE A 30 -10.83 20.12 3.73
N VAL A 31 -9.51 20.25 3.54
CA VAL A 31 -8.89 20.15 2.22
C VAL A 31 -9.15 18.79 1.57
N LEU A 32 -9.06 17.70 2.33
CA LEU A 32 -9.33 16.34 1.82
C LEU A 32 -10.81 16.14 1.47
N VAL A 33 -11.74 16.70 2.24
CA VAL A 33 -13.18 16.67 1.91
C VAL A 33 -13.46 17.46 0.64
N LEU A 34 -12.95 18.69 0.54
CA LEU A 34 -13.11 19.52 -0.64
C LEU A 34 -12.57 18.80 -1.88
N LYS A 35 -11.38 18.19 -1.76
CA LYS A 35 -10.81 17.38 -2.85
C LYS A 35 -11.69 16.18 -3.20
N SER A 36 -12.25 15.48 -2.21
CA SER A 36 -13.13 14.33 -2.42
C SER A 36 -14.43 14.72 -3.13
N ILE A 37 -15.00 15.88 -2.77
CA ILE A 37 -16.19 16.44 -3.45
C ILE A 37 -15.85 16.82 -4.90
N LEU A 38 -14.70 17.44 -5.12
CA LEU A 38 -14.23 17.80 -6.48
C LEU A 38 -13.90 16.58 -7.35
N ASP A 39 -13.51 15.46 -6.75
CA ASP A 39 -13.28 14.21 -7.49
C ASP A 39 -14.58 13.43 -7.75
N PHE A 40 -15.57 13.56 -6.87
CA PHE A 40 -16.89 12.95 -7.05
C PHE A 40 -17.55 13.42 -8.36
N THR A 41 -17.35 14.68 -8.76
CA THR A 41 -17.89 15.25 -10.00
C THR A 41 -17.23 14.70 -11.28
N ARG A 42 -16.15 13.92 -11.15
CA ARG A 42 -15.46 13.24 -12.27
C ARG A 42 -15.95 11.82 -12.50
N THR A 43 -16.84 11.32 -11.65
CA THR A 43 -17.53 10.05 -11.90
C THR A 43 -18.54 10.28 -13.03
N GLY A 44 -18.63 9.36 -14.00
CA GLY A 44 -19.48 9.53 -15.19
C GLY A 44 -20.95 9.85 -14.83
N PRO A 45 -21.71 10.48 -15.75
CA PRO A 45 -23.00 11.12 -15.45
C PRO A 45 -24.00 10.21 -14.72
N GLU A 46 -24.06 8.92 -15.06
CA GLU A 46 -24.99 7.96 -14.45
C GLU A 46 -24.59 7.52 -13.03
N MET A 47 -23.29 7.58 -12.68
CA MET A 47 -22.79 7.07 -11.39
C MET A 47 -23.09 8.03 -10.23
N ALA A 48 -23.01 9.35 -10.47
CA ALA A 48 -23.26 10.33 -9.44
C ALA A 48 -24.72 10.32 -8.98
N GLU A 49 -25.65 10.23 -9.94
CA GLU A 49 -27.09 10.14 -9.67
C GLU A 49 -27.44 8.85 -8.91
N GLU A 50 -26.89 7.71 -9.35
CA GLU A 50 -27.12 6.40 -8.71
C GLU A 50 -26.61 6.36 -7.26
N VAL A 51 -25.43 6.95 -7.01
CA VAL A 51 -24.86 7.06 -5.65
C VAL A 51 -25.71 7.95 -4.76
N LEU A 52 -26.19 9.10 -5.27
CA LEU A 52 -27.04 9.99 -4.49
C LEU A 52 -28.42 9.39 -4.22
N ALA A 53 -28.99 8.66 -5.19
CA ALA A 53 -30.28 8.01 -5.04
C ALA A 53 -30.24 6.84 -4.04
N HIS A 54 -29.25 5.96 -4.13
CA HIS A 54 -29.24 4.69 -3.40
C HIS A 54 -28.26 4.65 -2.21
N TYR A 55 -27.24 5.52 -2.19
CA TYR A 55 -26.12 5.44 -1.24
C TYR A 55 -25.86 6.72 -0.44
N ARG A 56 -26.77 7.71 -0.42
CA ARG A 56 -26.59 8.99 0.32
C ARG A 56 -26.15 8.85 1.78
N LEU A 57 -26.74 7.90 2.53
CA LEU A 57 -26.37 7.67 3.93
C LEU A 57 -24.97 7.07 4.06
N TYR A 58 -24.62 6.17 3.15
CA TYR A 58 -23.28 5.59 3.09
C TYR A 58 -22.25 6.63 2.66
N LEU A 59 -22.60 7.55 1.77
CA LEU A 59 -21.76 8.69 1.39
C LEU A 59 -21.51 9.60 2.59
N ALA A 60 -22.54 10.00 3.33
CA ALA A 60 -22.40 10.79 4.55
C ALA A 60 -21.53 10.08 5.60
N TYR A 61 -21.78 8.78 5.83
CA TYR A 61 -20.97 7.96 6.73
C TYR A 61 -19.50 7.88 6.29
N SER A 62 -19.24 7.66 5.01
CA SER A 62 -17.87 7.52 4.49
C SER A 62 -17.11 8.86 4.52
N LEU A 63 -17.76 9.98 4.22
CA LEU A 63 -17.19 11.33 4.37
C LEU A 63 -16.95 11.68 5.84
N GLY A 64 -17.90 11.40 6.73
CA GLY A 64 -17.73 11.62 8.17
C GLY A 64 -16.56 10.81 8.73
N ARG A 65 -16.43 9.55 8.29
CA ARG A 65 -15.29 8.69 8.63
C ARG A 65 -13.97 9.26 8.09
N LEU A 66 -13.96 9.73 6.85
CA LEU A 66 -12.78 10.36 6.25
C LEU A 66 -12.35 11.59 7.05
N VAL A 67 -13.28 12.49 7.38
CA VAL A 67 -13.02 13.71 8.18
C VAL A 67 -12.42 13.35 9.53
N LEU A 68 -13.07 12.46 10.27
CA LEU A 68 -12.65 12.10 11.62
C LEU A 68 -11.23 11.50 11.62
N PHE A 69 -10.98 10.51 10.77
CA PHE A 69 -9.65 9.87 10.75
C PHE A 69 -8.59 10.77 10.14
N ALA A 70 -8.90 11.56 9.11
CA ALA A 70 -7.96 12.53 8.57
C ALA A 70 -7.56 13.54 9.64
N PHE A 71 -8.53 14.09 10.37
CA PHE A 71 -8.31 15.02 11.47
C PHE A 71 -7.40 14.42 12.55
N LEU A 72 -7.78 13.26 13.10
CA LEU A 72 -7.04 12.63 14.20
C LEU A 72 -5.60 12.26 13.80
N ILE A 73 -5.43 11.67 12.60
CA ILE A 73 -4.12 11.27 12.11
C ILE A 73 -3.24 12.50 11.86
N THR A 74 -3.75 13.48 11.13
CA THR A 74 -2.94 14.66 10.78
C THR A 74 -2.62 15.53 12.00
N ALA A 75 -3.53 15.66 12.96
CA ALA A 75 -3.25 16.31 14.24
C ALA A 75 -2.15 15.57 15.02
N ALA A 76 -2.24 14.24 15.14
CA ALA A 76 -1.22 13.43 15.82
C ALA A 76 0.15 13.51 15.13
N LEU A 77 0.19 13.58 13.79
CA LEU A 77 1.42 13.75 13.03
C LEU A 77 2.00 15.17 13.15
N ALA A 78 1.16 16.20 13.12
CA ALA A 78 1.58 17.59 13.28
C ALA A 78 2.20 17.83 14.67
N PHE A 79 1.62 17.21 15.70
CA PHE A 79 2.11 17.34 17.06
C PHE A 79 3.53 16.75 17.26
N VAL A 80 3.97 15.81 16.41
CA VAL A 80 5.38 15.37 16.40
C VAL A 80 6.33 16.52 16.03
N GLY A 81 5.96 17.33 15.03
CA GLY A 81 6.74 18.50 14.62
C GLY A 81 6.74 19.59 15.69
N ILE A 82 5.58 19.80 16.31
CA ILE A 82 5.42 20.76 17.40
C ILE A 82 6.22 20.35 18.64
N LEU A 83 6.30 19.06 18.96
CA LEU A 83 7.17 18.57 20.03
C LEU A 83 8.65 18.91 19.75
N GLY A 84 9.09 18.71 18.50
CA GLY A 84 10.43 19.13 18.06
C GLY A 84 10.65 20.64 18.15
N TYR A 85 9.63 21.44 17.83
CA TYR A 85 9.63 22.89 17.96
C TYR A 85 9.77 23.34 19.42
N VAL A 86 8.98 22.79 20.34
CA VAL A 86 9.05 23.12 21.78
C VAL A 86 10.43 22.80 22.35
N ILE A 87 11.03 21.68 21.95
CA ILE A 87 12.42 21.36 22.33
C ILE A 87 13.39 22.40 21.76
N GLY A 88 13.18 22.85 20.52
CA GLY A 88 13.96 23.92 19.91
C GLY A 88 13.85 25.25 20.65
N LEU A 89 12.65 25.62 21.13
CA LEU A 89 12.43 26.80 21.96
C LEU A 89 13.23 26.73 23.26
N VAL A 90 13.20 25.58 23.93
CA VAL A 90 14.01 25.34 25.13
C VAL A 90 15.48 25.52 24.80
N LEU A 91 15.99 24.87 23.75
CA LEU A 91 17.41 24.93 23.38
C LEU A 91 17.89 26.33 22.98
N ALA A 92 17.02 27.14 22.39
CA ALA A 92 17.35 28.48 21.91
C ALA A 92 16.97 29.61 22.88
N ASP A 93 16.34 29.28 24.02
CA ASP A 93 15.74 30.25 24.95
C ASP A 93 14.85 31.28 24.22
N ALA A 94 14.01 30.79 23.31
CA ALA A 94 13.20 31.61 22.42
C ALA A 94 11.72 31.66 22.87
N PRO A 95 11.01 32.77 22.63
CA PRO A 95 9.58 32.85 22.90
C PRO A 95 8.78 31.99 21.93
N TYR A 96 7.60 31.55 22.37
CA TYR A 96 6.66 30.81 21.53
C TYR A 96 6.11 31.69 20.40
N ASP A 97 6.16 31.18 19.19
CA ASP A 97 5.57 31.73 17.98
C ASP A 97 4.62 30.69 17.35
N ALA A 98 3.34 31.06 17.27
CA ALA A 98 2.32 30.20 16.69
C ALA A 98 2.56 29.95 15.18
N GLY A 99 3.14 30.92 14.47
CA GLY A 99 3.46 30.78 13.05
C GLY A 99 4.48 29.66 12.80
N ALA A 100 5.60 29.70 13.52
CA ALA A 100 6.62 28.66 13.48
C ALA A 100 6.07 27.28 13.87
N ALA A 101 5.20 27.21 14.89
CA ALA A 101 4.56 25.96 15.31
C ALA A 101 3.71 25.34 14.20
N VAL A 102 2.89 26.14 13.51
CA VAL A 102 2.07 25.70 12.36
C VAL A 102 2.97 25.17 11.24
N VAL A 103 4.00 25.92 10.88
CA VAL A 103 4.92 25.55 9.78
C VAL A 103 5.63 24.24 10.09
N LEU A 104 6.20 24.09 11.29
CA LEU A 104 6.89 22.85 11.69
C LEU A 104 5.93 21.67 11.83
N GLY A 105 4.69 21.91 12.27
CA GLY A 105 3.63 20.90 12.27
C GLY A 105 3.33 20.40 10.86
N ILE A 106 3.13 21.30 9.89
CA ILE A 106 2.87 20.95 8.49
C ILE A 106 4.06 20.22 7.88
N ILE A 107 5.30 20.67 8.12
CA ILE A 107 6.52 20.01 7.66
C ILE A 107 6.58 18.57 8.20
N ALA A 108 6.27 18.36 9.48
CA ALA A 108 6.26 17.02 10.07
C ALA A 108 5.20 16.12 9.43
N VAL A 109 3.98 16.61 9.23
CA VAL A 109 2.93 15.88 8.49
C VAL A 109 3.44 15.47 7.11
N PHE A 110 3.99 16.42 6.35
CA PHE A 110 4.49 16.15 5.00
C PHE A 110 5.61 15.11 4.99
N LEU A 111 6.63 15.25 5.84
CA LEU A 111 7.75 14.32 5.90
C LEU A 111 7.33 12.91 6.32
N LEU A 112 6.44 12.80 7.32
CA LEU A 112 5.96 11.51 7.81
C LEU A 112 5.05 10.82 6.76
N VAL A 113 4.17 11.58 6.10
CA VAL A 113 3.34 11.06 5.01
C VAL A 113 4.20 10.69 3.79
N ALA A 114 5.18 11.51 3.41
CA ALA A 114 6.09 11.21 2.30
C ALA A 114 6.93 9.95 2.57
N ARG A 115 7.42 9.78 3.80
CA ARG A 115 8.10 8.55 4.24
C ARG A 115 7.18 7.34 4.13
N GLN A 116 5.94 7.43 4.62
CA GLN A 116 4.98 6.34 4.54
C GLN A 116 4.60 6.02 3.09
N PHE A 117 4.43 7.03 2.24
CA PHE A 117 4.21 6.88 0.81
C PHE A 117 5.36 6.15 0.14
N ALA A 118 6.62 6.54 0.40
CA ALA A 118 7.79 5.86 -0.13
C ALA A 118 7.86 4.38 0.31
N ARG A 119 7.51 4.09 1.57
CA ARG A 119 7.43 2.71 2.08
C ARG A 119 6.35 1.90 1.37
N THR A 120 5.15 2.47 1.20
CA THR A 120 4.05 1.82 0.48
C THR A 120 4.40 1.61 -1.00
N LEU A 121 5.01 2.60 -1.66
CA LEU A 121 5.45 2.49 -3.05
C LEU A 121 6.47 1.35 -3.24
N LEU A 122 7.39 1.16 -2.29
CA LEU A 122 8.40 0.11 -2.37
C LEU A 122 7.85 -1.30 -2.09
N LEU A 123 6.97 -1.43 -1.09
CA LEU A 123 6.54 -2.72 -0.52
C LEU A 123 5.16 -3.17 -0.99
N SER A 124 4.23 -2.25 -1.22
CA SER A 124 2.86 -2.56 -1.62
C SER A 124 2.35 -1.52 -2.63
N PRO A 125 2.99 -1.40 -3.80
CA PRO A 125 2.59 -0.46 -4.85
C PRO A 125 1.14 -0.69 -5.30
N GLY A 126 0.60 -1.91 -5.15
CA GLY A 126 -0.79 -2.22 -5.49
C GLY A 126 -1.82 -1.33 -4.78
N VAL A 127 -1.56 -0.91 -3.53
CA VAL A 127 -2.46 -0.02 -2.78
C VAL A 127 -2.57 1.36 -3.43
N ILE A 128 -1.46 1.86 -3.97
CA ILE A 128 -1.43 3.14 -4.68
C ILE A 128 -2.00 2.95 -6.09
N ALA A 129 -1.69 1.82 -6.75
CA ALA A 129 -2.14 1.53 -8.13
C ALA A 129 -3.66 1.35 -8.22
N ALA A 130 -4.30 0.90 -7.13
CA ALA A 130 -5.75 0.78 -7.04
C ALA A 130 -6.46 2.14 -7.15
N SER A 131 -5.77 3.25 -6.87
CA SER A 131 -6.29 4.59 -7.13
C SER A 131 -6.17 4.92 -8.62
N SER A 132 -7.29 4.87 -9.34
CA SER A 132 -7.38 5.28 -10.74
C SER A 132 -7.13 6.78 -10.98
N LEU A 133 -7.02 7.58 -9.91
CA LEU A 133 -6.77 9.01 -9.98
C LEU A 133 -5.31 9.37 -10.29
N TYR A 134 -4.38 8.42 -10.14
CA TYR A 134 -2.95 8.69 -10.31
C TYR A 134 -2.33 7.75 -11.35
N SER A 135 -1.58 8.31 -12.30
CA SER A 135 -0.74 7.50 -13.18
C SER A 135 0.53 7.09 -12.46
N MET A 136 0.74 5.78 -12.34
CA MET A 136 1.92 5.18 -11.72
C MET A 136 3.24 5.56 -12.39
N THR A 137 3.20 5.95 -13.66
CA THR A 137 4.39 6.33 -14.42
C THR A 137 5.14 7.51 -13.79
N HIS A 138 4.43 8.46 -13.17
CA HIS A 138 5.05 9.60 -12.49
C HIS A 138 5.89 9.20 -11.27
N PHE A 139 5.60 8.04 -10.67
CA PHE A 139 6.28 7.57 -9.49
C PHE A 139 7.44 6.62 -9.80
N TYR A 140 7.63 6.21 -11.06
CA TYR A 140 8.72 5.31 -11.45
C TYR A 140 10.10 5.85 -11.11
N PRO A 141 10.46 7.13 -11.37
CA PRO A 141 11.77 7.65 -10.98
C PRO A 141 12.07 7.46 -9.48
N LEU A 142 11.10 7.82 -8.62
CA LEU A 142 11.21 7.62 -7.19
C LEU A 142 11.30 6.12 -6.85
N TRP A 143 10.45 5.28 -7.45
CA TRP A 143 10.42 3.85 -7.19
C TRP A 143 11.71 3.13 -7.62
N HIS A 144 12.40 3.61 -8.65
CA HIS A 144 13.74 3.11 -9.03
C HIS A 144 14.82 3.54 -8.04
N LEU A 145 14.70 4.72 -7.43
CA LEU A 145 15.63 5.20 -6.40
C LEU A 145 15.43 4.52 -5.04
N LEU A 146 14.22 4.05 -4.74
CA LEU A 146 13.91 3.40 -3.48
C LEU A 146 14.50 1.99 -3.39
N THR A 147 15.25 1.74 -2.31
CA THR A 147 15.73 0.41 -1.95
C THR A 147 15.48 0.14 -0.47
N PRO A 148 15.34 -1.13 -0.05
CA PRO A 148 15.19 -1.46 1.38
C PRO A 148 16.37 -0.98 2.23
N GLY A 149 17.57 -0.86 1.66
CA GLY A 149 18.74 -0.31 2.35
C GLY A 149 18.61 1.18 2.61
N ARG A 150 18.30 1.98 1.57
CA ARG A 150 18.12 3.43 1.69
C ARG A 150 16.99 3.81 2.64
N LEU A 151 15.86 3.10 2.57
CA LEU A 151 14.73 3.36 3.47
C LEU A 151 15.08 3.04 4.93
N ARG A 152 15.76 1.90 5.19
CA ARG A 152 16.24 1.59 6.55
C ARG A 152 17.27 2.59 7.07
N ALA A 153 18.15 3.09 6.21
CA ALA A 153 19.12 4.11 6.58
C ALA A 153 18.43 5.43 6.96
N LEU A 154 17.48 5.89 6.15
CA LEU A 154 16.65 7.07 6.43
C LEU A 154 15.87 6.91 7.73
N ASP A 155 15.27 5.75 7.94
CA ASP A 155 14.52 5.41 9.15
C ASP A 155 15.40 5.50 10.40
N ARG A 156 16.59 4.91 10.37
CA ARG A 156 17.56 4.96 11.47
C ARG A 156 18.08 6.37 11.73
N ALA A 157 18.40 7.11 10.67
CA ALA A 157 18.85 8.50 10.78
C ALA A 157 17.78 9.40 11.41
N SER A 158 16.52 9.25 10.99
CA SER A 158 15.39 10.00 11.55
C SER A 158 15.18 9.71 13.04
N VAL A 159 15.26 8.44 13.44
CA VAL A 159 15.13 8.03 14.85
C VAL A 159 16.31 8.53 15.68
N ALA A 160 17.53 8.44 15.15
CA ALA A 160 18.74 8.94 15.82
C ALA A 160 18.68 10.46 16.02
N LEU A 161 18.25 11.22 15.01
CA LEU A 161 18.08 12.66 15.10
C LEU A 161 17.02 13.04 16.14
N ALA A 162 15.86 12.36 16.13
CA ALA A 162 14.80 12.60 17.12
C ALA A 162 15.27 12.27 18.55
N ALA A 163 16.00 11.17 18.73
CA ALA A 163 16.57 10.80 20.03
C ALA A 163 17.61 11.83 20.51
N LEU A 164 18.50 12.27 19.62
CA LEU A 164 19.49 13.31 19.93
C LEU A 164 18.80 14.61 20.35
N TRP A 165 17.75 15.02 19.62
CA TRP A 165 16.99 16.23 19.91
C TRP A 165 16.30 16.15 21.27
N LEU A 166 15.65 15.01 21.57
CA LEU A 166 15.02 14.74 22.86
C LEU A 166 16.03 14.75 24.01
N VAL A 167 17.20 14.14 23.84
CA VAL A 167 18.27 14.14 24.85
C VAL A 167 18.80 15.55 25.08
N ALA A 168 19.02 16.34 24.02
CA ALA A 168 19.44 17.73 24.13
C ALA A 168 18.43 18.57 24.94
N GLY A 169 17.14 18.48 24.62
CA GLY A 169 16.09 19.17 25.39
C GLY A 169 16.02 18.70 26.85
N ALA A 170 16.06 17.39 27.07
CA ALA A 170 16.01 16.81 28.41
C ALA A 170 17.20 17.24 29.28
N THR A 171 18.42 17.23 28.71
CA THR A 171 19.63 17.67 29.42
C THR A 171 19.60 19.14 29.75
N MET A 172 19.08 20.00 28.88
CA MET A 172 18.93 21.43 29.18
C MET A 172 17.91 21.67 30.30
N LEU A 173 16.76 21.01 30.27
CA LEU A 173 15.76 21.12 31.33
C LEU A 173 16.26 20.60 32.67
N ALA A 174 16.99 19.47 32.66
CA ALA A 174 17.61 18.93 33.87
C ALA A 174 18.66 19.88 34.45
N ARG A 175 19.49 20.53 33.62
CA ARG A 175 20.48 21.52 34.07
C ARG A 175 19.85 22.79 34.64
N ALA A 176 18.64 23.12 34.23
CA ALA A 176 17.91 24.29 34.69
C ALA A 176 16.92 23.99 35.84
N ASP A 177 16.99 22.79 36.42
CA ASP A 177 16.07 22.29 37.46
C ASP A 177 14.57 22.38 37.08
N ALA A 178 14.27 22.32 35.78
CA ALA A 178 12.92 22.38 35.22
C ALA A 178 12.29 20.98 35.14
N TRP A 179 12.06 20.38 36.31
CA TRP A 179 11.61 19.00 36.44
C TRP A 179 10.17 18.76 35.96
N VAL A 180 9.30 19.76 36.05
CA VAL A 180 7.91 19.64 35.59
C VAL A 180 7.86 19.61 34.06
N GLY A 181 8.60 20.49 33.40
CA GLY A 181 8.74 20.51 31.94
C GLY A 181 9.40 19.23 31.42
N LEU A 182 10.44 18.75 32.11
CA LEU A 182 11.09 17.47 31.77
C LEU A 182 10.10 16.30 31.88
N GLY A 183 9.34 16.22 32.97
CA GLY A 183 8.32 15.20 33.18
C GLY A 183 7.23 15.21 32.11
N ALA A 184 6.78 16.40 31.70
CA ALA A 184 5.79 16.56 30.63
C ALA A 184 6.32 16.05 29.28
N LEU A 185 7.53 16.47 28.88
CA LEU A 185 8.14 16.02 27.62
C LEU A 185 8.39 14.51 27.63
N ALA A 186 8.91 13.95 28.73
CA ALA A 186 9.14 12.52 28.87
C ALA A 186 7.85 11.71 28.77
N SER A 187 6.77 12.19 29.39
CA SER A 187 5.46 11.53 29.35
C SER A 187 4.88 11.50 27.94
N ILE A 188 4.94 12.64 27.23
CA ILE A 188 4.48 12.74 25.83
C ILE A 188 5.31 11.83 24.93
N ALA A 189 6.64 11.87 25.05
CA ALA A 189 7.53 11.02 24.26
C ALA A 189 7.24 9.52 24.52
N ALA A 190 6.99 9.14 25.78
CA ALA A 190 6.62 7.77 26.13
C ALA A 190 5.29 7.35 25.49
N VAL A 191 4.27 8.21 25.51
CA VAL A 191 2.98 7.95 24.82
C VAL A 191 3.21 7.72 23.33
N TYR A 192 4.01 8.55 22.66
CA TYR A 192 4.34 8.35 21.25
C TYR A 192 5.08 7.03 20.99
N VAL A 193 6.06 6.68 21.83
CA VAL A 193 6.78 5.40 21.71
C VAL A 193 5.84 4.22 21.87
N VAL A 194 4.93 4.26 22.86
CA VAL A 194 3.93 3.21 23.09
C VAL A 194 2.96 3.12 21.91
N MET A 195 2.46 4.25 21.43
CA MET A 195 1.56 4.31 20.27
C MET A 195 2.23 3.74 19.02
N VAL A 196 3.47 4.15 18.71
CA VAL A 196 4.21 3.65 17.55
C VAL A 196 4.49 2.16 17.70
N ARG A 197 4.89 1.69 18.89
CA ARG A 197 5.09 0.25 19.14
C ARG A 197 3.79 -0.52 18.95
N TRP A 198 2.68 -0.04 19.49
CA TRP A 198 1.37 -0.66 19.32
C TRP A 198 0.97 -0.72 17.84
N ALA A 199 1.09 0.39 17.11
CA ALA A 199 0.75 0.46 15.69
C ALA A 199 1.67 -0.37 14.78
N THR A 200 2.91 -0.64 15.22
CA THR A 200 3.91 -1.40 14.44
C THR A 200 4.08 -2.84 14.91
N ARG A 201 3.38 -3.26 15.97
CA ARG A 201 3.32 -4.66 16.37
C ARG A 201 2.74 -5.48 15.22
N LYS A 202 3.61 -6.26 14.60
CA LYS A 202 3.20 -7.39 13.80
C LYS A 202 3.25 -8.59 14.74
N PRO A 203 2.13 -9.29 15.01
CA PRO A 203 2.25 -10.61 15.62
C PRO A 203 3.14 -11.42 14.68
N ASP A 204 4.32 -11.82 15.15
CA ASP A 204 5.12 -12.77 14.40
C ASP A 204 4.25 -14.03 14.28
N PRO A 205 3.98 -14.50 13.06
CA PRO A 205 3.28 -15.77 12.93
C PRO A 205 4.17 -16.81 13.61
N GLU A 206 3.66 -17.40 14.69
CA GLU A 206 4.35 -18.51 15.34
C GLU A 206 4.48 -19.60 14.28
N ALA A 207 5.72 -19.84 13.84
CA ALA A 207 5.97 -20.81 12.80
C ALA A 207 5.58 -22.18 13.35
N ALA A 208 4.47 -22.73 12.84
CA ALA A 208 4.06 -24.07 13.20
C ALA A 208 5.26 -25.01 12.99
N PRO A 209 5.57 -25.91 13.94
CA PRO A 209 6.72 -26.80 13.82
C PRO A 209 6.61 -27.57 12.50
N VAL A 210 7.57 -27.36 11.60
CA VAL A 210 7.60 -28.03 10.31
C VAL A 210 7.85 -29.51 10.57
N ARG A 211 6.79 -30.32 10.51
CA ARG A 211 6.93 -31.77 10.44
C ARG A 211 7.64 -32.08 9.13
N ARG A 212 8.95 -32.36 9.21
CA ARG A 212 9.71 -32.94 8.09
C ARG A 212 9.07 -34.28 7.77
N ARG A 213 8.19 -34.31 6.77
CA ARG A 213 7.87 -35.57 6.09
C ARG A 213 9.15 -36.07 5.43
N ALA A 214 9.40 -37.37 5.53
CA ALA A 214 10.48 -38.04 4.82
C ALA A 214 10.43 -37.66 3.33
N HIS A 215 11.61 -37.53 2.72
CA HIS A 215 11.90 -37.09 1.35
C HIS A 215 11.03 -37.73 0.25
N SER A 216 9.76 -37.34 0.15
CA SER A 216 8.97 -37.52 -1.05
C SER A 216 9.07 -36.23 -1.85
N SER A 217 9.63 -36.26 -3.06
CA SER A 217 9.53 -35.18 -4.03
C SER A 217 8.09 -35.13 -4.55
N PRO A 218 7.20 -34.26 -4.02
CA PRO A 218 5.79 -34.32 -4.37
C PRO A 218 5.55 -33.65 -5.71
N ASN A 219 4.52 -34.07 -6.46
CA ASN A 219 4.08 -33.31 -7.61
C ASN A 219 3.56 -31.94 -7.17
N ILE A 220 4.07 -30.87 -7.79
CA ILE A 220 3.67 -29.48 -7.50
C ILE A 220 2.76 -29.01 -8.64
N VAL A 221 1.54 -28.61 -8.31
CA VAL A 221 0.57 -28.06 -9.27
C VAL A 221 0.17 -26.67 -8.80
N LEU A 222 0.43 -25.67 -9.64
CA LEU A 222 0.00 -24.29 -9.42
C LEU A 222 -1.18 -23.99 -10.35
N ILE A 223 -2.30 -23.59 -9.77
CA ILE A 223 -3.51 -23.21 -10.52
C ILE A 223 -3.72 -21.71 -10.35
N GLY A 224 -3.60 -20.96 -11.44
CA GLY A 224 -3.85 -19.54 -11.51
C GLY A 224 -5.18 -19.23 -12.19
N SER A 225 -5.80 -18.12 -11.82
CA SER A 225 -6.98 -17.57 -12.49
C SER A 225 -6.83 -16.05 -12.52
N ASP A 226 -7.09 -15.45 -13.68
CA ASP A 226 -6.99 -14.01 -13.84
C ASP A 226 -8.29 -13.32 -13.44
N THR A 227 -8.15 -12.13 -12.85
CA THR A 227 -9.25 -11.30 -12.32
C THR A 227 -10.16 -12.01 -11.29
N LEU A 228 -9.66 -13.07 -10.64
CA LEU A 228 -10.43 -13.85 -9.67
C LEU A 228 -10.74 -13.05 -8.40
N ARG A 229 -12.03 -12.97 -8.08
CA ARG A 229 -12.53 -12.27 -6.88
C ARG A 229 -12.72 -13.21 -5.70
N ALA A 230 -12.02 -12.94 -4.60
CA ALA A 230 -12.13 -13.74 -3.37
C ALA A 230 -13.56 -13.76 -2.79
N ASP A 231 -14.31 -12.65 -2.88
CA ASP A 231 -15.69 -12.54 -2.38
C ASP A 231 -16.72 -13.37 -3.18
N ARG A 232 -16.28 -14.04 -4.25
CA ARG A 232 -17.13 -14.89 -5.10
C ARG A 232 -16.79 -16.39 -4.98
N LEU A 233 -15.82 -16.72 -4.14
CA LEU A 233 -15.41 -18.10 -3.89
C LEU A 233 -16.11 -18.68 -2.65
N PHE A 234 -16.21 -20.00 -2.62
CA PHE A 234 -16.55 -20.78 -1.41
C PHE A 234 -17.90 -20.44 -0.74
N GLY A 235 -18.81 -19.75 -1.44
CA GLY A 235 -20.08 -19.32 -0.86
C GLY A 235 -19.92 -18.24 0.23
N ALA A 236 -18.82 -17.48 0.22
CA ALA A 236 -18.49 -16.43 1.19
C ALA A 236 -19.46 -15.23 1.13
N GLY A 237 -20.74 -15.46 1.48
CA GLY A 237 -21.83 -14.48 1.39
C GLY A 237 -22.41 -14.30 0.00
N TYR A 238 -21.85 -14.97 -1.03
CA TYR A 238 -22.40 -14.91 -2.38
C TYR A 238 -23.54 -15.90 -2.58
N ARG A 239 -24.66 -15.43 -3.14
CA ARG A 239 -25.91 -16.21 -3.26
C ARG A 239 -25.82 -17.45 -4.15
N ARG A 240 -24.77 -17.57 -4.97
CA ARG A 240 -24.59 -18.71 -5.91
C ARG A 240 -23.34 -19.49 -5.54
N GLU A 241 -23.47 -20.79 -5.31
CA GLU A 241 -22.34 -21.70 -5.09
C GLU A 241 -21.62 -22.02 -6.41
N LEU A 242 -20.91 -21.04 -6.98
CA LEU A 242 -20.29 -21.18 -8.31
C LEU A 242 -19.00 -22.03 -8.32
N THR A 243 -18.44 -22.37 -7.16
CA THR A 243 -17.10 -22.98 -7.08
C THR A 243 -17.06 -24.26 -6.21
N PRO A 244 -17.90 -25.28 -6.48
CA PRO A 244 -18.01 -26.47 -5.64
C PRO A 244 -16.72 -27.28 -5.54
N ASN A 245 -15.94 -27.36 -6.63
CA ASN A 245 -14.66 -28.07 -6.64
C ASN A 245 -13.61 -27.38 -5.78
N LEU A 246 -13.51 -26.04 -5.85
CA LEU A 246 -12.62 -25.27 -5.00
C LEU A 246 -13.06 -25.36 -3.53
N ALA A 247 -14.37 -25.30 -3.25
CA ALA A 247 -14.89 -25.48 -1.89
C ALA A 247 -14.53 -26.85 -1.30
N ARG A 248 -14.61 -27.92 -2.10
CA ARG A 248 -14.15 -29.25 -1.68
C ARG A 248 -12.64 -29.31 -1.44
N LEU A 249 -11.85 -28.61 -2.26
CA LEU A 249 -10.39 -28.53 -2.06
C LEU A 249 -10.04 -27.77 -0.78
N ALA A 250 -10.68 -26.62 -0.55
CA ALA A 250 -10.48 -25.81 0.65
C ALA A 250 -10.83 -26.59 1.93
N LYS A 251 -11.94 -27.35 1.94
CA LYS A 251 -12.34 -28.23 3.06
C LYS A 251 -11.32 -29.33 3.38
N ARG A 252 -10.53 -29.76 2.40
CA ARG A 252 -9.53 -30.84 2.53
C ARG A 252 -8.10 -30.32 2.71
N GLY A 253 -7.90 -29.02 2.60
CA GLY A 253 -6.59 -28.38 2.57
C GLY A 253 -6.49 -27.24 3.56
N THR A 254 -5.57 -26.31 3.28
CA THR A 254 -5.40 -25.09 4.04
C THR A 254 -5.91 -23.92 3.22
N GLN A 255 -6.82 -23.14 3.79
CA GLN A 255 -7.30 -21.89 3.21
C GLN A 255 -6.62 -20.71 3.89
N PHE A 256 -5.97 -19.85 3.11
CA PHE A 256 -5.46 -18.58 3.59
C PHE A 256 -6.56 -17.52 3.42
N THR A 257 -7.05 -16.96 4.54
CA THR A 257 -8.02 -15.84 4.53
C THR A 257 -7.36 -14.53 4.10
N ASP A 258 -6.07 -14.42 4.37
CA ASP A 258 -5.23 -13.25 4.15
C ASP A 258 -4.10 -13.59 3.15
N CYS A 259 -4.43 -13.54 1.86
CA CYS A 259 -3.48 -13.82 0.77
C CYS A 259 -3.37 -12.60 -0.14
N TYR A 260 -2.17 -12.01 -0.20
CA TYR A 260 -1.95 -10.72 -0.85
C TYR A 260 -0.93 -10.82 -1.98
N VAL A 261 -1.16 -10.04 -3.04
CA VAL A 261 -0.18 -9.80 -4.10
C VAL A 261 0.52 -8.47 -3.88
N PRO A 262 1.81 -8.33 -4.21
CA PRO A 262 2.54 -7.08 -4.01
C PRO A 262 2.07 -5.97 -4.96
N CYS A 263 1.64 -6.33 -6.16
CA CYS A 263 1.14 -5.44 -7.20
C CYS A 263 -0.03 -6.13 -7.90
N ALA A 264 -1.19 -5.48 -7.91
CA ALA A 264 -2.41 -6.01 -8.53
C ALA A 264 -2.38 -5.80 -10.07
N ARG A 265 -1.34 -6.35 -10.72
CA ARG A 265 -1.16 -6.40 -12.17
C ARG A 265 -0.62 -7.76 -12.58
N THR A 266 -1.06 -8.27 -13.73
CA THR A 266 -0.82 -9.64 -14.18
C THR A 266 0.66 -10.00 -14.24
N ALA A 267 1.48 -9.29 -15.03
CA ALA A 267 2.91 -9.63 -15.16
C ALA A 267 3.70 -9.49 -13.84
N PRO A 268 3.63 -8.37 -13.07
CA PRO A 268 4.32 -8.27 -11.78
C PRO A 268 3.90 -9.35 -10.77
N SER A 269 2.60 -9.69 -10.72
CA SER A 269 2.07 -10.72 -9.82
C SER A 269 2.61 -12.11 -10.19
N LEU A 270 2.56 -12.48 -11.47
CA LEU A 270 3.06 -13.75 -11.98
C LEU A 270 4.56 -13.93 -11.69
N ILE A 271 5.37 -12.90 -11.98
CA ILE A 271 6.82 -12.96 -11.80
C ILE A 271 7.19 -12.99 -10.32
N THR A 272 6.49 -12.25 -9.46
CA THR A 272 6.70 -12.38 -8.01
C THR A 272 6.40 -13.80 -7.55
N MET A 273 5.27 -14.40 -7.99
CA MET A 273 4.92 -15.78 -7.64
C MET A 273 5.98 -16.78 -8.11
N LEU A 274 6.50 -16.63 -9.34
CA LEU A 274 7.48 -17.54 -9.92
C LEU A 274 8.93 -17.25 -9.53
N THR A 275 9.24 -16.14 -8.86
CA THR A 275 10.61 -15.84 -8.39
C THR A 275 10.72 -15.85 -6.87
N GLY A 276 9.60 -15.74 -6.16
CA GLY A 276 9.59 -15.50 -4.71
C GLY A 276 10.19 -14.15 -4.31
N THR A 277 10.30 -13.20 -5.24
CA THR A 277 10.91 -11.89 -5.00
C THR A 277 9.94 -10.74 -5.26
N TRP A 278 10.13 -9.62 -4.56
CA TRP A 278 9.30 -8.42 -4.74
C TRP A 278 9.53 -7.72 -6.09
N PRO A 279 8.57 -6.91 -6.61
CA PRO A 279 8.71 -6.17 -7.86
C PRO A 279 9.96 -5.31 -7.99
N HIS A 280 10.44 -4.72 -6.89
CA HIS A 280 11.67 -3.93 -6.89
C HIS A 280 12.95 -4.77 -7.02
N ARG A 281 12.90 -6.09 -6.79
CA ARG A 281 14.03 -7.02 -6.89
C ARG A 281 14.15 -7.62 -8.28
N HIS A 282 13.04 -8.06 -8.88
CA HIS A 282 13.03 -8.61 -10.24
C HIS A 282 12.86 -7.55 -11.33
N GLY A 283 12.51 -6.31 -10.98
CA GLY A 283 12.51 -5.16 -11.90
C GLY A 283 11.22 -4.95 -12.70
N VAL A 284 10.29 -5.91 -12.68
CA VAL A 284 9.03 -5.83 -13.44
C VAL A 284 7.93 -5.25 -12.56
N ARG A 285 7.42 -4.09 -12.97
CA ARG A 285 6.48 -3.26 -12.18
C ARG A 285 5.21 -2.90 -12.93
N ASP A 286 5.19 -3.16 -14.24
CA ASP A 286 4.07 -2.94 -15.15
C ASP A 286 3.85 -4.20 -16.01
N THR A 287 2.67 -4.30 -16.62
CA THR A 287 2.34 -5.33 -17.60
C THR A 287 2.98 -5.03 -18.96
N PHE A 288 3.17 -3.75 -19.28
CA PHE A 288 3.86 -3.30 -20.49
C PHE A 288 5.36 -3.25 -20.22
N VAL A 289 6.03 -4.38 -20.44
CA VAL A 289 7.48 -4.53 -20.24
C VAL A 289 8.25 -4.30 -21.53
N THR A 290 9.44 -3.70 -21.42
CA THR A 290 10.38 -3.61 -22.55
C THR A 290 11.11 -4.95 -22.74
N PRO A 291 11.69 -5.21 -23.93
CA PRO A 291 12.48 -6.43 -24.17
C PRO A 291 13.67 -6.61 -23.23
N GLU A 292 14.22 -5.54 -22.65
CA GLU A 292 15.27 -5.62 -21.65
C GLU A 292 14.72 -6.12 -20.31
N GLN A 293 13.51 -5.70 -19.94
CA GLN A 293 12.84 -6.07 -18.69
C GLN A 293 12.34 -7.52 -18.69
N THR A 294 12.23 -8.18 -19.85
CA THR A 294 11.87 -9.61 -19.92
C THR A 294 13.02 -10.53 -19.52
N ARG A 295 14.26 -10.01 -19.49
CA ARG A 295 15.45 -10.76 -19.06
C ARG A 295 15.58 -10.70 -17.54
N LEU A 296 14.92 -11.65 -16.88
CA LEU A 296 14.97 -11.76 -15.42
C LEU A 296 16.40 -12.04 -14.93
N HIS A 297 16.85 -11.28 -13.93
CA HIS A 297 18.16 -11.44 -13.28
C HIS A 297 18.10 -12.21 -11.95
N VAL A 298 16.94 -12.81 -11.66
CA VAL A 298 16.70 -13.59 -10.45
C VAL A 298 16.34 -15.03 -10.83
N PRO A 299 16.73 -16.03 -10.04
CA PRO A 299 16.34 -17.41 -10.28
C PRO A 299 14.82 -17.54 -10.14
N THR A 300 14.25 -18.42 -10.96
CA THR A 300 12.81 -18.69 -11.01
C THR A 300 12.53 -20.08 -10.45
N LEU A 301 11.31 -20.28 -9.96
CA LEU A 301 10.83 -21.53 -9.38
C LEU A 301 11.01 -22.71 -10.33
N PRO A 302 10.67 -22.63 -11.63
CA PRO A 302 10.88 -23.75 -12.56
C PRO A 302 12.37 -24.08 -12.72
N GLN A 303 13.26 -23.09 -12.84
CA GLN A 303 14.70 -23.32 -12.89
C GLN A 303 15.22 -24.05 -11.66
N ILE A 304 14.78 -23.64 -10.46
CA ILE A 304 15.18 -24.28 -9.20
C ILE A 304 14.65 -25.72 -9.11
N LEU A 305 13.40 -25.95 -9.50
CA LEU A 305 12.79 -27.29 -9.50
C LEU A 305 13.45 -28.22 -10.53
N ASN A 306 13.78 -27.71 -11.72
CA ASN A 306 14.47 -28.47 -12.74
C ASN A 306 15.87 -28.91 -12.27
N GLN A 307 16.61 -28.04 -11.58
CA GLN A 307 17.88 -28.40 -10.93
C GLN A 307 17.73 -29.49 -9.85
N ALA A 308 16.55 -29.57 -9.23
CA ALA A 308 16.20 -30.62 -8.27
C ALA A 308 15.61 -31.89 -8.91
N GLY A 309 15.62 -32.02 -10.24
CA GLY A 309 15.18 -33.21 -10.97
C GLY A 309 13.69 -33.26 -11.31
N TYR A 310 12.95 -32.16 -11.13
CA TYR A 310 11.57 -32.07 -11.60
C TYR A 310 11.53 -31.84 -13.11
N ARG A 311 10.46 -32.31 -13.75
CA ARG A 311 10.06 -31.83 -15.07
C ARG A 311 8.99 -30.76 -14.90
N SER A 312 9.17 -29.61 -15.52
CA SER A 312 8.28 -28.47 -15.38
C SER A 312 7.57 -28.11 -16.68
N GLY A 313 6.29 -27.76 -16.58
CA GLY A 313 5.49 -27.31 -17.69
C GLY A 313 4.56 -26.17 -17.30
N ILE A 314 4.26 -25.31 -18.24
CA ILE A 314 3.24 -24.27 -18.11
C ILE A 314 2.26 -24.38 -19.28
N VAL A 315 0.98 -24.34 -18.95
CA VAL A 315 -0.14 -24.37 -19.89
C VAL A 315 -1.10 -23.27 -19.49
N GLY A 316 -1.59 -22.49 -20.43
CA GLY A 316 -2.55 -21.44 -20.13
C GLY A 316 -3.24 -20.87 -21.36
N ASP A 317 -4.32 -20.15 -21.09
CA ASP A 317 -5.09 -19.45 -22.11
C ASP A 317 -4.58 -18.00 -22.26
N TRP A 318 -5.42 -17.13 -22.81
CA TRP A 318 -5.12 -15.71 -22.99
C TRP A 318 -4.61 -15.02 -21.72
N ALA A 319 -5.13 -15.40 -20.54
CA ALA A 319 -4.71 -14.82 -19.27
C ALA A 319 -3.25 -15.14 -18.90
N ALA A 320 -2.69 -16.20 -19.47
CA ALA A 320 -1.29 -16.59 -19.30
C ALA A 320 -0.36 -16.02 -20.38
N SER A 321 -0.86 -15.20 -21.32
CA SER A 321 -0.04 -14.60 -22.40
C SER A 321 1.13 -13.75 -21.87
N ASP A 322 0.99 -13.13 -20.70
CA ASP A 322 2.09 -12.41 -20.05
C ASP A 322 3.26 -13.35 -19.67
N ALA A 323 2.99 -14.63 -19.42
CA ALA A 323 4.03 -15.60 -19.10
C ALA A 323 4.97 -15.86 -20.30
N GLU A 324 4.43 -15.79 -21.52
CA GLU A 324 5.19 -16.03 -22.76
C GLU A 324 6.26 -14.97 -23.01
N LYS A 325 6.07 -13.76 -22.46
CA LYS A 325 7.05 -12.66 -22.54
C LYS A 325 8.35 -12.99 -21.80
N PHE A 326 8.35 -13.92 -20.84
CA PHE A 326 9.49 -14.19 -19.96
C PHE A 326 10.01 -15.61 -20.13
N ASN A 327 11.32 -15.77 -20.00
CA ASN A 327 11.92 -17.09 -19.91
C ASN A 327 12.06 -17.52 -18.44
N PHE A 328 11.06 -18.23 -17.92
CA PHE A 328 11.10 -18.84 -16.59
C PHE A 328 11.83 -20.19 -16.54
N GLY A 329 12.33 -20.71 -17.66
CA GLY A 329 13.02 -22.00 -17.71
C GLY A 329 12.12 -23.23 -17.53
N PHE A 330 10.86 -23.16 -17.95
CA PHE A 330 10.00 -24.35 -18.05
C PHE A 330 10.48 -25.27 -19.19
N ASP A 331 10.38 -26.59 -19.00
CA ASP A 331 10.74 -27.57 -20.05
C ASP A 331 9.69 -27.60 -21.17
N HIS A 332 8.41 -27.44 -20.81
CA HIS A 332 7.29 -27.40 -21.74
C HIS A 332 6.49 -26.09 -21.57
N ARG A 333 6.14 -25.46 -22.69
CA ARG A 333 5.35 -24.23 -22.73
C ARG A 333 4.27 -24.38 -23.78
N ASP A 334 3.02 -24.31 -23.34
CA ASP A 334 1.84 -24.22 -24.20
C ASP A 334 1.06 -22.96 -23.80
N LEU A 335 1.48 -21.84 -24.40
CA LEU A 335 1.00 -20.50 -24.08
C LEU A 335 0.62 -19.80 -25.39
N PRO A 336 -0.44 -18.96 -25.38
CA PRO A 336 -0.74 -18.14 -26.54
C PRO A 336 0.39 -17.11 -26.76
N PRO A 337 0.64 -16.72 -28.02
CA PRO A 337 1.61 -15.67 -28.32
C PRO A 337 1.21 -14.35 -27.65
N ASP A 338 2.18 -13.45 -27.44
CA ASP A 338 1.89 -12.12 -26.89
C ASP A 338 0.92 -11.35 -27.81
N GLN A 339 -0.27 -11.06 -27.27
CA GLN A 339 -1.36 -10.41 -27.98
C GLN A 339 -1.66 -9.00 -27.47
N TRP A 340 -0.82 -8.41 -26.61
CA TRP A 340 -0.92 -7.00 -26.18
C TRP A 340 -0.52 -6.00 -27.28
N ASN A 341 -1.04 -6.23 -28.49
CA ASN A 341 -0.96 -5.32 -29.61
C ASN A 341 -2.10 -4.31 -29.51
N ILE A 342 -1.78 -3.06 -29.21
CA ILE A 342 -2.78 -1.99 -29.06
C ILE A 342 -3.67 -1.83 -30.31
N LYS A 343 -3.20 -2.24 -31.49
CA LYS A 343 -4.01 -2.26 -32.72
C LYS A 343 -5.14 -3.30 -32.66
N PHE A 344 -4.96 -4.43 -31.96
CA PHE A 344 -6.01 -5.42 -31.73
C PHE A 344 -7.04 -4.92 -30.70
N LEU A 345 -6.57 -4.29 -29.61
CA LEU A 345 -7.43 -3.69 -28.58
C LEU A 345 -8.30 -2.55 -29.13
N LEU A 346 -7.72 -1.66 -29.94
CA LEU A 346 -8.46 -0.58 -30.60
C LEU A 346 -9.48 -1.10 -31.62
N ARG A 347 -9.21 -2.24 -32.25
CA ARG A 347 -10.15 -2.91 -33.18
C ARG A 347 -11.33 -3.58 -32.47
N GLN A 348 -11.25 -3.85 -31.16
CA GLN A 348 -12.34 -4.48 -30.40
C GLN A 348 -13.50 -3.51 -30.11
N GLY A 349 -13.25 -2.19 -30.14
CA GLY A 349 -14.27 -1.15 -29.98
C GLY A 349 -15.10 -1.22 -28.68
N PRO A 350 -15.93 -0.21 -28.35
CA PRO A 350 -16.71 -0.22 -27.12
C PRO A 350 -17.91 -1.19 -27.12
N ASN A 351 -18.18 -1.89 -28.23
CA ASN A 351 -19.53 -2.33 -28.58
C ASN A 351 -19.76 -3.84 -28.74
N CYS A 352 -18.83 -4.73 -28.41
CA CYS A 352 -19.18 -6.16 -28.34
C CYS A 352 -19.83 -6.49 -26.98
N SER A 353 -20.95 -5.79 -26.68
CA SER A 353 -21.92 -6.16 -25.63
C SER A 353 -22.99 -7.06 -26.27
N PRO A 354 -23.34 -8.22 -25.68
CA PRO A 354 -24.25 -9.18 -26.29
C PRO A 354 -25.72 -8.72 -26.39
N ARG A 355 -26.04 -7.48 -25.97
CA ARG A 355 -27.42 -6.98 -25.87
C ARG A 355 -27.95 -6.27 -27.12
N THR A 356 -27.15 -6.01 -28.15
CA THR A 356 -27.63 -5.33 -29.37
C THR A 356 -27.54 -6.22 -30.63
N PRO A 357 -28.62 -6.34 -31.42
CA PRO A 357 -28.64 -7.20 -32.62
C PRO A 357 -27.64 -6.80 -33.71
N SER A 358 -27.20 -5.54 -33.71
CA SER A 358 -26.21 -5.02 -34.68
C SER A 358 -24.79 -5.53 -34.44
N ALA A 359 -24.45 -5.96 -33.21
CA ALA A 359 -23.10 -6.43 -32.85
C ALA A 359 -22.74 -7.80 -33.46
N ARG A 360 -23.73 -8.63 -33.81
CA ARG A 360 -23.49 -9.97 -34.38
C ARG A 360 -22.95 -9.96 -35.82
N ARG A 361 -23.08 -8.85 -36.54
CA ARG A 361 -22.63 -8.75 -37.94
C ARG A 361 -21.24 -8.14 -38.11
N SER A 362 -20.73 -7.43 -37.10
CA SER A 362 -19.48 -6.67 -37.15
C SER A 362 -18.35 -7.23 -36.28
N CYS A 363 -18.65 -8.12 -35.33
CA CYS A 363 -17.63 -8.73 -34.47
C CYS A 363 -17.06 -10.01 -35.17
N PRO A 364 -15.74 -10.12 -35.40
CA PRO A 364 -15.10 -11.31 -36.02
C PRO A 364 -15.49 -12.61 -35.31
N LYS A 365 -15.80 -13.68 -36.07
CA LYS A 365 -16.24 -14.97 -35.52
C LYS A 365 -15.27 -15.59 -34.50
N SER A 366 -13.96 -15.27 -34.58
CA SER A 366 -12.95 -15.69 -33.60
C SER A 366 -13.18 -15.11 -32.20
N ILE A 367 -13.84 -13.96 -32.07
CA ILE A 367 -14.13 -13.30 -30.80
C ILE A 367 -15.35 -13.93 -30.12
N ILE A 368 -16.35 -14.34 -30.89
CA ILE A 368 -17.55 -15.01 -30.35
C ILE A 368 -17.16 -16.39 -29.76
N SER A 369 -16.22 -17.10 -30.40
CA SER A 369 -15.73 -18.40 -29.92
C SER A 369 -14.96 -18.33 -28.58
N ALA A 370 -14.33 -17.19 -28.27
CA ALA A 370 -13.62 -17.00 -27.01
C ALA A 370 -14.55 -16.62 -25.83
N ALA A 371 -15.75 -16.11 -26.13
CA ALA A 371 -16.75 -15.75 -25.13
C ALA A 371 -17.79 -16.86 -24.87
N SER A 372 -17.67 -18.01 -25.55
CA SER A 372 -18.64 -19.11 -25.47
C SER A 372 -18.05 -20.46 -25.05
N LEU A 373 -16.91 -20.46 -24.34
CA LEU A 373 -16.38 -21.62 -23.63
C LEU A 373 -16.21 -21.34 -22.13
#